data_AF-A0A7S3JQT4-F1
#
_entry.id   AF-A0A7S3JQT4-F1
#
_cell.length_a   1.000
_cell.length_b   1.000
_cell.length_c   1.000
_cell.angle_alpha   90.00
_cell.angle_beta   90.00
_cell.angle_gamma   90.00
#
_symmetry.space_group_name_H-M   'P 1'
#
loop_
_entity.id
_entity.type
_entity.pdbx_description
1 polymer ?
#
loop_
_entity_poly.entity_id
_entity_poly.type
_entity_poly.pdbx_seq_one_letter_code
_entity_poly.pdbx_strand_id
1 'polypeptide(L)'
;KMRRFVVDDSDDLQYNLEFTPIHVENYYGQSVNDKGQLFGSRTNGPILRFWGRKKGEERTIICHVHGFYPYMYLRPCVNHTDADVLQRFDNDPVWRQDVVFKRLRSGIESLLRSNHSNLESELRVRVNVSEIWLTPVYGYHSAPKPFARIEFRDPIDVRRAAKLLYEKNINVQDESEQVAMRFQAYESHIS
;
A
#
# COMPACT_ATOMS: atom_id res chain seq x y z
N LYS A 1 -35.22 -15.23 -21.63
CA LYS A 1 -34.52 -14.20 -22.44
C LYS A 1 -34.13 -13.05 -21.51
N MET A 2 -32.89 -12.98 -21.03
CA MET A 2 -32.43 -11.85 -20.21
C MET A 2 -32.35 -10.61 -21.12
N ARG A 3 -33.13 -9.57 -20.80
CA ARG A 3 -33.02 -8.27 -21.45
C ARG A 3 -31.93 -7.46 -20.72
N ARG A 4 -30.90 -7.01 -21.44
CA ARG A 4 -30.04 -5.93 -20.95
C ARG A 4 -30.81 -4.63 -21.18
N PHE A 5 -31.15 -3.93 -20.11
CA PHE A 5 -31.71 -2.59 -20.20
C PHE A 5 -30.55 -1.60 -20.33
N VAL A 6 -30.63 -0.73 -21.33
CA VAL A 6 -29.69 0.37 -21.55
C VAL A 6 -30.00 1.45 -20.51
N VAL A 7 -28.99 1.90 -19.77
CA VAL A 7 -29.09 3.09 -18.94
C VAL A 7 -28.96 4.28 -19.89
N ASP A 8 -29.82 5.28 -19.73
CA ASP A 8 -29.78 6.50 -20.53
C ASP A 8 -28.57 7.32 -20.08
N ASP A 9 -27.51 7.36 -20.91
CA ASP A 9 -26.21 8.00 -20.61
C ASP A 9 -26.29 9.55 -20.61
N SER A 10 -27.48 10.13 -20.58
CA SER A 10 -27.71 11.55 -20.89
C SER A 10 -27.50 12.53 -19.74
N ASP A 11 -27.21 12.10 -18.50
CA ASP A 11 -27.05 12.99 -17.34
C ASP A 11 -26.00 12.50 -16.30
N ASP A 12 -24.81 12.10 -16.75
CA ASP A 12 -23.72 11.62 -15.86
C ASP A 12 -23.17 12.64 -14.83
N LEU A 13 -23.70 13.86 -14.77
CA LEU A 13 -23.16 14.94 -13.94
C LEU A 13 -23.94 15.24 -12.64
N GLN A 14 -25.05 14.56 -12.33
CA GLN A 14 -25.87 14.90 -11.14
C GLN A 14 -26.45 13.75 -10.32
N TYR A 15 -26.12 12.49 -10.60
CA TYR A 15 -26.68 11.36 -9.85
C TYR A 15 -25.71 10.78 -8.83
N ASN A 16 -26.06 10.89 -7.54
CA ASN A 16 -25.46 10.09 -6.48
C ASN A 16 -25.94 8.64 -6.60
N LEU A 17 -25.05 7.73 -6.98
CA LEU A 17 -25.38 6.31 -7.03
C LEU A 17 -25.35 5.70 -5.61
N GLU A 18 -26.52 5.48 -5.05
CA GLU A 18 -26.68 4.79 -3.77
C GLU A 18 -27.02 3.31 -3.96
N PHE A 19 -26.20 2.42 -3.40
CA PHE A 19 -26.45 0.97 -3.43
C PHE A 19 -25.87 0.28 -2.18
N THR A 20 -26.39 -0.90 -1.86
CA THR A 20 -25.87 -1.73 -0.76
C THR A 20 -24.90 -2.78 -1.32
N PRO A 21 -23.62 -2.80 -0.90
CA PRO A 21 -22.69 -3.84 -1.31
C PRO A 21 -23.09 -5.18 -0.70
N ILE A 22 -23.05 -6.23 -1.52
CA ILE A 22 -23.35 -7.63 -1.19
C ILE A 22 -22.08 -8.46 -1.18
N HIS A 23 -21.15 -8.17 -2.09
CA HIS A 23 -19.88 -8.88 -2.22
C HIS A 23 -18.76 -7.92 -2.61
N VAL A 24 -17.58 -8.14 -2.03
CA VAL A 24 -16.37 -7.38 -2.31
C VAL A 24 -15.27 -8.36 -2.67
N GLU A 25 -14.54 -8.09 -3.75
CA GLU A 25 -13.41 -8.89 -4.17
C GLU A 25 -12.26 -8.02 -4.70
N ASN A 26 -11.05 -8.56 -4.60
CA ASN A 26 -9.85 -7.99 -5.20
C ASN A 26 -9.66 -8.54 -6.61
N TYR A 27 -9.45 -7.65 -7.57
CA TYR A 27 -9.19 -7.96 -8.96
C TYR A 27 -7.95 -7.20 -9.45
N TYR A 28 -7.12 -7.83 -10.27
CA TYR A 28 -5.99 -7.15 -10.92
C TYR A 28 -6.36 -6.86 -12.36
N GLY A 29 -6.53 -5.58 -12.67
CA GLY A 29 -6.88 -5.12 -14.00
C GLY A 29 -6.08 -3.92 -14.44
N GLN A 30 -6.28 -3.50 -15.68
CA GLN A 30 -5.66 -2.30 -16.21
C GLN A 30 -6.14 -1.08 -15.42
N SER A 31 -5.22 -0.29 -14.89
CA SER A 31 -5.58 0.92 -14.14
C SER A 31 -6.07 2.00 -15.10
N VAL A 32 -7.14 2.69 -14.71
CA VAL A 32 -7.65 3.88 -15.39
C VAL A 32 -7.31 5.12 -14.57
N ASN A 33 -7.13 6.26 -15.24
CA ASN A 33 -6.98 7.55 -14.58
C ASN A 33 -8.34 8.12 -14.15
N ASP A 34 -8.31 9.31 -13.55
CA ASP A 34 -9.45 10.13 -13.15
C ASP A 34 -10.44 10.43 -14.29
N LYS A 35 -10.00 10.31 -15.55
CA LYS A 35 -10.81 10.51 -16.76
C LYS A 35 -11.28 9.19 -17.39
N GLY A 36 -11.10 8.06 -16.70
CA GLY A 36 -11.44 6.73 -17.23
C GLY A 36 -10.52 6.25 -18.36
N GLN A 37 -9.43 6.96 -18.64
CA GLN A 37 -8.46 6.59 -19.68
C GLN A 37 -7.47 5.59 -19.11
N LEU A 38 -7.13 4.58 -19.90
CA LEU A 38 -6.16 3.57 -19.50
C LEU A 38 -4.78 4.21 -19.26
N PHE A 39 -4.18 3.99 -18.09
CA PHE A 39 -2.77 4.27 -17.90
C PHE A 39 -1.95 3.42 -18.89
N GLY A 40 -0.89 4.00 -19.46
CA GLY A 40 -0.03 3.38 -20.47
C GLY A 40 0.28 1.90 -20.20
N SER A 41 0.37 1.13 -21.29
CA SER A 41 0.08 -0.30 -21.47
C SER A 41 0.77 -1.38 -20.60
N ARG A 42 1.29 -1.12 -19.39
CA ARG A 42 2.16 -2.12 -18.72
C ARG A 42 1.97 -2.38 -17.22
N THR A 43 1.06 -1.71 -16.52
CA THR A 43 0.87 -1.98 -15.09
C THR A 43 -0.58 -2.19 -14.71
N ASN A 44 -0.98 -3.45 -14.53
CA ASN A 44 -2.23 -3.79 -13.86
C ASN A 44 -2.13 -3.35 -12.38
N GLY A 45 -3.17 -2.69 -11.87
CA GLY A 45 -3.25 -2.27 -10.47
C GLY A 45 -4.27 -3.11 -9.69
N PRO A 46 -4.24 -3.06 -8.35
CA PRO A 46 -5.34 -3.58 -7.55
C PRO A 46 -6.62 -2.76 -7.82
N ILE A 47 -7.73 -3.45 -8.02
CA ILE A 47 -9.07 -2.92 -8.19
C ILE A 47 -9.98 -3.65 -7.20
N LEU A 48 -10.68 -2.90 -6.36
CA LEU A 48 -11.73 -3.45 -5.52
C LEU A 48 -13.04 -3.44 -6.31
N ARG A 49 -13.68 -4.60 -6.45
CA ARG A 49 -15.00 -4.70 -7.07
C ARG A 49 -16.07 -4.87 -5.99
N PHE A 50 -17.00 -3.93 -5.95
CA PHE A 50 -18.18 -3.99 -5.10
C PHE A 50 -19.37 -4.40 -5.95
N TRP A 51 -19.89 -5.59 -5.69
CA TRP A 51 -21.15 -6.07 -6.24
C TRP A 51 -22.26 -5.72 -5.28
N GLY A 52 -23.33 -5.11 -5.77
CA GLY A 52 -24.43 -4.73 -4.91
C GLY A 52 -25.73 -4.50 -5.66
N ARG A 53 -26.71 -3.96 -4.94
CA ARG A 53 -28.05 -3.66 -5.48
C ARG A 53 -28.55 -2.34 -4.93
N LYS A 54 -29.32 -1.62 -5.74
CA LYS A 54 -30.06 -0.45 -5.30
C LYS A 54 -31.35 -0.91 -4.60
N LYS A 55 -31.75 -0.17 -3.56
CA LYS A 55 -32.94 -0.52 -2.76
C LYS A 55 -34.19 -0.54 -3.66
N GLY A 56 -34.91 -1.65 -3.66
CA GLY A 56 -36.15 -1.81 -4.43
C GLY A 56 -35.95 -2.15 -5.92
N GLU A 57 -34.72 -2.34 -6.39
CA GLU A 57 -34.42 -2.72 -7.77
C GLU A 57 -33.84 -4.14 -7.85
N GLU A 58 -34.21 -4.91 -8.88
CA GLU A 58 -33.59 -6.22 -9.17
C GLU A 58 -32.21 -6.10 -9.84
N ARG A 59 -31.84 -4.88 -10.26
CA ARG A 59 -30.59 -4.63 -10.98
C ARG A 59 -29.40 -4.81 -10.06
N THR A 60 -28.39 -5.52 -10.57
CA THR A 60 -27.10 -5.65 -9.90
C THR A 60 -26.16 -4.56 -10.41
N ILE A 61 -25.50 -3.89 -9.47
CA ILE A 61 -24.51 -2.83 -9.72
C ILE A 61 -23.13 -3.43 -9.46
N ILE A 62 -22.18 -3.09 -10.32
CA ILE A 62 -20.76 -3.37 -10.10
C ILE A 62 -20.05 -2.02 -10.04
N CYS A 63 -19.42 -1.72 -8.92
CA CYS A 63 -18.57 -0.54 -8.75
C CYS A 63 -17.12 -0.98 -8.69
N HIS A 64 -16.27 -0.39 -9.53
CA HIS A 64 -14.82 -0.60 -9.52
C HIS A 64 -14.16 0.58 -8.81
N VAL A 65 -13.45 0.30 -7.72
CA VAL A 65 -12.65 1.28 -6.99
C VAL A 65 -11.19 1.10 -7.36
N HIS A 66 -10.61 2.16 -7.91
CA HIS A 66 -9.23 2.23 -8.35
C HIS A 66 -8.38 3.04 -7.37
N GLY A 67 -7.05 2.89 -7.42
CA GLY A 67 -6.12 3.68 -6.59
C GLY A 67 -6.05 3.26 -5.12
N PHE A 68 -6.69 2.15 -4.74
CA PHE A 68 -6.55 1.57 -3.41
C PHE A 68 -5.41 0.56 -3.39
N TYR A 69 -4.32 0.91 -2.72
CA TYR A 69 -3.16 0.03 -2.56
C TYR A 69 -3.08 -0.47 -1.11
N PRO A 70 -2.94 -1.79 -0.88
CA PRO A 70 -2.69 -2.31 0.46
C PRO A 70 -1.40 -1.72 1.02
N TYR A 71 -1.36 -1.44 2.32
CA TYR A 71 -0.22 -0.77 2.94
C TYR A 71 0.08 -1.32 4.35
N MET A 72 1.26 -0.98 4.85
CA MET A 72 1.60 -1.07 6.28
C MET A 72 2.44 0.14 6.69
N TYR A 73 2.57 0.38 7.99
CA TYR A 73 3.45 1.42 8.50
C TYR A 73 4.70 0.80 9.14
N LEU A 74 5.85 1.42 8.91
CA LEU A 74 7.12 1.03 9.52
C LEU A 74 7.71 2.17 10.33
N ARG A 75 8.31 1.81 11.46
CA ARG A 75 9.14 2.69 12.27
C ARG A 75 10.31 1.91 12.85
N PRO A 76 11.50 2.49 13.01
CA PRO A 76 12.59 1.82 13.71
C PRO A 76 12.18 1.37 15.12
N CYS A 77 12.59 0.16 15.47
CA CYS A 77 12.29 -0.47 16.75
C CYS A 77 13.15 0.14 17.85
N VAL A 78 12.51 0.73 18.85
CA VAL A 78 13.16 1.46 19.94
C VAL A 78 14.18 0.60 20.69
N ASN A 79 13.88 -0.68 20.90
CA ASN A 79 14.72 -1.59 21.68
C ASN A 79 15.92 -2.18 20.90
N HIS A 80 16.01 -1.91 19.60
CA HIS A 80 17.01 -2.51 18.71
C HIS A 80 17.70 -1.51 17.80
N THR A 81 17.48 -0.22 18.04
CA THR A 81 18.06 0.87 17.26
C THR A 81 18.74 1.82 18.24
N ASP A 82 19.93 2.28 17.88
CA ASP A 82 20.68 3.25 18.68
C ASP A 82 19.83 4.51 18.93
N ALA A 83 19.96 5.11 20.12
CA ALA A 83 19.21 6.29 20.52
C ALA A 83 19.51 7.48 19.58
N ASP A 84 20.78 7.64 19.18
CA ASP A 84 21.19 8.73 18.28
C ASP A 84 20.56 8.55 16.88
N VAL A 85 20.46 7.30 16.43
CA VAL A 85 19.83 6.94 15.15
C VAL A 85 18.32 7.17 15.20
N LEU A 86 17.67 6.81 16.31
CA LEU A 86 16.25 7.10 16.54
C LEU A 86 15.98 8.60 16.58
N GLN A 87 16.85 9.37 17.25
CA GLN A 87 16.75 10.81 17.32
C GLN A 87 16.95 11.45 15.93
N ARG A 88 17.92 10.98 15.15
CA ARG A 88 18.13 11.42 13.76
C ARG A 88 16.92 11.07 12.90
N PHE A 89 16.39 9.86 13.03
CA PHE A 89 15.16 9.47 12.33
C PHE A 89 14.00 10.41 12.68
N ASP A 90 13.83 10.82 13.94
CA ASP A 90 12.73 11.73 14.32
C ASP A 90 12.93 13.16 13.80
N ASN A 91 14.16 13.67 13.79
CA ASN A 91 14.43 15.11 13.60
C ASN A 91 14.99 15.49 12.22
N ASP A 92 15.47 14.53 11.43
CA ASP A 92 16.09 14.79 10.12
C ASP A 92 15.21 14.26 8.96
N PRO A 93 14.32 15.10 8.38
CA PRO A 93 13.44 14.68 7.28
C PRO A 93 14.21 14.35 5.99
N VAL A 94 15.32 15.03 5.73
CA VAL A 94 16.13 14.80 4.51
C VAL A 94 16.76 13.43 4.58
N TRP A 95 17.42 13.11 5.70
CA TRP A 95 18.02 11.80 5.89
C TRP A 95 16.97 10.68 5.87
N ARG A 96 15.80 10.89 6.50
CA ARG A 96 14.69 9.93 6.42
C ARG A 96 14.28 9.63 4.97
N GLN A 97 14.05 10.66 4.16
CA GLN A 97 13.52 10.47 2.81
C GLN A 97 14.59 9.93 1.84
N ASP A 98 15.77 10.55 1.83
CA ASP A 98 16.80 10.27 0.83
C ASP A 98 17.60 9.01 1.13
N VAL A 99 17.76 8.69 2.41
CA VAL A 99 18.52 7.52 2.86
C VAL A 99 17.57 6.42 3.31
N VAL A 100 16.82 6.64 4.39
CA VAL A 100 16.07 5.55 5.04
C VAL A 100 14.98 4.99 4.13
N PHE A 101 14.13 5.84 3.56
CA PHE A 101 12.97 5.41 2.77
C PHE A 101 13.38 4.83 1.42
N LYS A 102 14.39 5.42 0.78
CA LYS A 102 15.00 4.87 -0.44
C LYS A 102 15.56 3.47 -0.21
N ARG A 103 16.28 3.26 0.90
CA ARG A 103 16.84 1.95 1.27
C ARG A 103 15.76 0.95 1.67
N LEU A 104 14.75 1.37 2.43
CA LEU A 104 13.58 0.53 2.75
C LEU A 104 12.90 0.03 1.48
N ARG A 105 12.65 0.93 0.52
CA ARG A 105 12.05 0.57 -0.77
C ARG A 105 12.87 -0.50 -1.49
N SER A 106 14.15 -0.23 -1.74
CA SER A 106 15.02 -1.16 -2.45
C SER A 106 15.22 -2.48 -1.69
N GLY A 107 15.32 -2.42 -0.36
CA GLY A 107 15.47 -3.59 0.50
C GLY A 107 14.24 -4.50 0.46
N ILE A 108 13.04 -3.93 0.61
CA ILE A 108 11.78 -4.70 0.55
C ILE A 108 11.58 -5.27 -0.86
N GLU A 109 11.82 -4.49 -1.91
CA GLU A 109 11.71 -4.97 -3.29
C GLU A 109 12.69 -6.13 -3.55
N SER A 110 13.93 -6.02 -3.09
CA SER A 110 14.94 -7.09 -3.18
C SER A 110 14.52 -8.35 -2.41
N LEU A 111 14.04 -8.19 -1.17
CA LEU A 111 13.59 -9.29 -0.32
C LEU A 111 12.41 -10.04 -0.94
N LEU A 112 11.42 -9.32 -1.48
CA LEU A 112 10.26 -9.92 -2.14
C LEU A 112 10.67 -10.63 -3.44
N ARG A 113 11.55 -10.03 -4.25
CA ARG A 113 12.05 -10.64 -5.50
C ARG A 113 12.90 -11.88 -5.28
N SER A 114 13.75 -11.90 -4.24
CA SER A 114 14.63 -13.04 -3.94
C SER A 114 13.88 -14.37 -3.72
N ASN A 115 12.58 -14.29 -3.40
CA ASN A 115 11.70 -15.44 -3.21
C ASN A 115 10.91 -15.84 -4.48
N HIS A 116 11.14 -15.20 -5.63
CA HIS A 116 10.51 -15.55 -6.90
C HIS A 116 11.55 -15.96 -7.95
N SER A 117 11.40 -17.15 -8.51
CA SER A 117 12.33 -17.73 -9.49
C SER A 117 12.13 -17.24 -10.93
N ASN A 118 11.10 -16.45 -11.22
CA ASN A 118 10.68 -16.15 -12.60
C ASN A 118 10.73 -14.65 -12.93
N LEU A 119 11.11 -14.32 -14.17
CA LEU A 119 11.16 -12.94 -14.72
C LEU A 119 9.84 -12.15 -14.60
N GLU A 120 8.68 -12.83 -14.56
CA GLU A 120 7.40 -12.16 -14.30
C GLU A 120 7.31 -11.49 -12.91
N SER A 121 8.19 -11.83 -11.98
CA SER A 121 8.22 -11.27 -10.63
C SER A 121 8.70 -9.82 -10.59
N GLU A 122 9.51 -9.37 -11.56
CA GLU A 122 10.07 -8.03 -11.58
C GLU A 122 9.00 -6.95 -11.78
N LEU A 123 7.96 -7.25 -12.56
CA LEU A 123 6.83 -6.35 -12.78
C LEU A 123 5.81 -6.39 -11.63
N ARG A 124 5.80 -7.47 -10.83
CA ARG A 124 4.83 -7.67 -9.74
C ARG A 124 5.21 -6.91 -8.48
N VAL A 125 6.50 -6.90 -8.14
CA VAL A 125 6.99 -6.26 -6.92
C VAL A 125 7.29 -4.79 -7.19
N ARG A 126 6.29 -3.94 -6.91
CA ARG A 126 6.43 -2.48 -6.85
C ARG A 126 5.99 -2.00 -5.49
N VAL A 127 6.89 -1.31 -4.80
CA VAL A 127 6.64 -0.75 -3.48
C VAL A 127 6.75 0.78 -3.57
N ASN A 128 5.78 1.47 -3.00
CA ASN A 128 5.88 2.91 -2.76
C ASN A 128 6.17 3.15 -1.28
N VAL A 129 7.03 4.11 -0.98
CA VAL A 129 7.37 4.48 0.39
C VAL A 129 7.16 5.97 0.54
N SER A 130 6.32 6.38 1.48
CA SER A 130 5.98 7.78 1.75
C SER A 130 6.05 8.08 3.24
N GLU A 131 6.22 9.36 3.58
CA GLU A 131 6.18 9.81 4.97
C GLU A 131 4.75 9.99 5.45
N ILE A 132 4.47 9.55 6.67
CA ILE A 132 3.23 9.87 7.38
C ILE A 132 3.53 10.12 8.85
N TRP A 133 2.73 10.99 9.48
CA TRP A 133 2.86 11.31 10.90
C TRP A 133 1.69 10.67 11.66
N LEU A 134 2.00 9.75 12.57
CA LEU A 134 1.02 8.95 13.31
C LEU A 134 1.36 8.92 14.81
N THR A 135 0.33 8.75 15.63
CA THR A 135 0.51 8.47 17.07
C THR A 135 0.39 6.97 17.28
N PRO A 136 1.42 6.27 17.77
CA PRO A 136 1.34 4.83 18.00
C PRO A 136 0.25 4.50 19.03
N VAL A 137 -0.55 3.46 18.76
CA VAL A 137 -1.63 3.02 19.67
C VAL A 137 -1.07 2.39 20.96
N TYR A 138 0.05 1.68 20.85
CA TYR A 138 0.66 0.99 21.99
C TYR A 138 1.70 1.87 22.70
N GLY A 139 1.46 2.14 23.98
CA GLY A 139 2.30 2.98 24.84
C GLY A 139 1.75 4.39 25.04
N TYR A 140 2.40 5.16 25.90
CA TYR A 140 2.04 6.56 26.15
C TYR A 140 2.88 7.48 25.25
N HIS A 141 2.24 8.12 24.27
CA HIS A 141 2.90 9.01 23.31
C HIS A 141 2.26 10.39 23.38
N SER A 142 3.10 11.43 23.55
CA SER A 142 2.63 12.81 23.71
C SER A 142 2.43 13.55 22.39
N ALA A 143 2.95 13.01 21.27
CA ALA A 143 2.90 13.66 19.97
C ALA A 143 2.96 12.63 18.83
N PRO A 144 2.44 12.98 17.64
CA PRO A 144 2.67 12.22 16.42
C PRO A 144 4.17 12.08 16.12
N LYS A 145 4.53 10.94 15.54
CA LYS A 145 5.88 10.56 15.16
C LYS A 145 5.95 10.24 13.67
N PRO A 146 7.11 10.38 13.01
CA PRO A 146 7.25 9.98 11.62
C PRO A 146 7.22 8.45 11.47
N PHE A 147 6.54 7.99 10.43
CA PHE A 147 6.46 6.61 9.97
C PHE A 147 6.70 6.56 8.46
N ALA A 148 7.22 5.43 7.99
CA ALA A 148 7.21 5.08 6.58
C ALA A 148 5.91 4.34 6.25
N ARG A 149 5.07 4.90 5.40
CA ARG A 149 3.92 4.20 4.80
C ARG A 149 4.42 3.44 3.57
N ILE A 150 4.33 2.12 3.64
CA ILE A 150 4.77 1.21 2.58
C ILE A 150 3.52 0.72 1.85
N GLU A 151 3.33 1.13 0.60
CA GLU A 151 2.22 0.68 -0.24
C GLU A 151 2.69 -0.44 -1.16
N PHE A 152 1.89 -1.48 -1.25
CA PHE A 152 2.14 -2.69 -2.03
C PHE A 152 1.15 -2.78 -3.17
N ARG A 153 1.56 -3.47 -4.22
CA ARG A 153 0.65 -3.84 -5.30
C ARG A 153 -0.28 -4.98 -4.89
N ASP A 154 0.25 -5.99 -4.19
CA ASP A 154 -0.48 -7.19 -3.79
C ASP A 154 -0.69 -7.25 -2.27
N PRO A 155 -1.91 -7.47 -1.76
CA PRO A 155 -2.14 -7.63 -0.32
C PRO A 155 -1.32 -8.76 0.31
N ILE A 156 -1.00 -9.81 -0.45
CA ILE A 156 -0.17 -10.93 0.03
C ILE A 156 1.25 -10.43 0.35
N ASP A 157 1.76 -9.46 -0.39
CA ASP A 157 3.11 -8.93 -0.19
C ASP A 157 3.23 -8.12 1.11
N VAL A 158 2.15 -7.57 1.65
CA VAL A 158 2.15 -6.90 2.97
C VAL A 158 2.60 -7.88 4.06
N ARG A 159 1.94 -9.04 4.14
CA ARG A 159 2.25 -10.07 5.16
C ARG A 159 3.63 -10.67 4.94
N ARG A 160 4.01 -10.90 3.68
CA ARG A 160 5.35 -11.43 3.35
C ARG A 160 6.44 -10.44 3.72
N ALA A 161 6.28 -9.17 3.36
CA ALA A 161 7.24 -8.13 3.71
C ALA A 161 7.35 -7.96 5.23
N ALA A 162 6.23 -7.93 5.95
CA ALA A 162 6.24 -7.86 7.42
C ALA A 162 7.00 -9.04 8.05
N LYS A 163 6.76 -10.26 7.57
CA LYS A 163 7.50 -11.46 8.03
C LYS A 163 8.99 -11.35 7.72
N LEU A 164 9.34 -10.96 6.49
CA LEU A 164 10.74 -10.84 6.07
C LEU A 164 11.47 -9.73 6.84
N LEU A 165 10.82 -8.62 7.15
CA LEU A 165 11.38 -7.54 7.97
C LEU A 165 11.62 -7.96 9.43
N TYR A 166 10.79 -8.86 9.96
CA TYR A 166 10.98 -9.43 11.28
C TYR A 166 12.16 -10.43 11.30
N GLU A 167 12.26 -11.28 10.27
CA GLU A 167 13.30 -12.31 10.17
C GLU A 167 14.66 -11.77 9.71
N LYS A 168 14.66 -10.74 8.86
CA LYS A 168 15.84 -10.18 8.20
C LYS A 168 15.93 -8.69 8.49
N ASN A 169 17.07 -8.25 9.01
CA ASN A 169 17.34 -6.82 9.15
C ASN A 169 17.51 -6.19 7.77
N ILE A 170 16.90 -5.03 7.54
CA ILE A 170 17.29 -4.16 6.43
C ILE A 170 18.41 -3.27 6.93
N ASN A 171 19.62 -3.52 6.45
CA ASN A 171 20.76 -2.65 6.75
C ASN A 171 20.58 -1.33 5.98
N VAL A 172 20.47 -0.22 6.71
CA VAL A 172 20.41 1.12 6.13
C VAL A 172 21.83 1.67 6.14
N GLN A 173 22.54 1.51 5.02
CA GLN A 173 23.89 2.05 4.87
C GLN A 173 23.84 3.48 4.32
N ASP A 174 24.40 4.42 5.08
CA ASP A 174 24.86 5.71 4.59
C ASP A 174 26.29 5.50 4.02
N GLU A 175 26.72 6.30 3.04
CA GLU A 175 28.03 6.15 2.37
C GLU A 175 29.22 6.31 3.33
N SER A 176 28.98 6.87 4.50
CA SER A 176 29.96 7.10 5.57
C SER A 176 29.79 6.21 6.79
N GLU A 177 28.60 5.64 7.04
CA GLU A 177 28.30 4.86 8.25
C GLU A 177 27.30 3.73 7.98
N GLN A 178 27.65 2.51 8.39
CA GLN A 178 26.71 1.39 8.39
C GLN A 178 25.83 1.47 9.63
N VAL A 179 24.58 1.89 9.45
CA VAL A 179 23.60 1.92 10.54
C VAL A 179 22.64 0.74 10.40
N ALA A 180 22.74 -0.22 11.33
CA ALA A 180 21.80 -1.32 11.40
C ALA A 180 20.49 -0.82 12.04
N MET A 181 19.40 -0.78 11.27
CA MET A 181 18.07 -0.43 11.77
C MET A 181 17.16 -1.65 11.69
N ARG A 182 16.50 -1.99 12.80
CA ARG A 182 15.38 -2.93 12.80
C ARG A 182 14.08 -2.16 12.71
N PHE A 183 13.20 -2.55 11.81
CA PHE A 183 11.89 -1.92 11.67
C PHE A 183 10.81 -2.78 12.29
N GLN A 184 9.92 -2.13 13.03
CA GLN A 184 8.68 -2.72 13.50
C GLN A 184 7.56 -2.40 12.51
N ALA A 185 6.81 -3.43 12.12
CA ALA A 185 5.65 -3.29 11.27
C ALA A 185 4.37 -3.05 12.09
N TYR A 186 3.57 -2.09 11.64
CA TYR A 186 2.29 -1.71 12.21
C TYR A 186 1.20 -1.92 11.16
N GLU A 187 0.01 -2.32 11.63
CA GLU A 187 -1.18 -2.59 10.78
C GLU A 187 -1.01 -3.64 9.68
N SER A 188 0.10 -4.39 9.66
CA SER A 188 0.38 -5.42 8.65
C SER A 188 -0.52 -6.66 8.72
N HIS A 189 -1.35 -6.77 9.76
CA HIS A 189 -2.27 -7.89 10.01
C HIS A 189 -3.71 -7.61 9.54
N ILE A 190 -4.03 -6.36 9.19
CA ILE A 190 -5.36 -5.96 8.72
C ILE A 190 -5.53 -6.47 7.29
N SER A 191 -6.68 -7.11 7.01
CA SER A 191 -7.04 -7.70 5.71
C SER A 191 -8.04 -6.86 4.94
#